data_AF-A0A8S9E2U4-F1
#
_entry.id   AF-A0A8S9E2U4-F1
#
_cell.length_a   1.000
_cell.length_b   1.000
_cell.length_c   1.000
_cell.angle_alpha   90.00
_cell.angle_beta   90.00
_cell.angle_gamma   90.00
#
_symmetry.space_group_name_H-M   'P 1'
#
loop_
_entity.id
_entity.type
_entity.pdbx_description
1 polymer ?
#
loop_
_entity_poly.entity_id
_entity_poly.type
_entity_poly.pdbx_seq_one_letter_code
_entity_poly.pdbx_strand_id
1 'polypeptide(L)'
;MNHRYYTMCLGPDNPALKKYARVGEILAGERLADEQEAQDRLVDLLDEWTSRLNLPRLSEYGVSERDVDRIVAGSRGSSMETNPILLEDREIRDIVVRRL
;
A
#
# COMPACT_ATOMS: atom_id res chain seq x y z
N MET A 1 -21.30 -2.19 7.31
CA MET A 1 -21.04 -1.51 6.03
C MET A 1 -21.10 -2.54 4.92
N ASN A 2 -21.73 -2.22 3.78
CA ASN A 2 -22.03 -3.20 2.73
C ASN A 2 -20.77 -3.63 1.97
N HIS A 3 -20.52 -4.93 1.90
CA HIS A 3 -19.44 -5.58 1.15
C HIS A 3 -19.35 -5.10 -0.31
N ARG A 4 -20.47 -4.64 -0.91
CA ARG A 4 -20.54 -4.06 -2.26
C ARG A 4 -19.71 -2.79 -2.47
N TYR A 5 -19.62 -1.89 -1.47
CA TYR A 5 -18.81 -0.66 -1.62
C TYR A 5 -17.31 -0.97 -1.58
N TYR A 6 -16.94 -1.94 -0.76
CA TYR A 6 -15.56 -2.43 -0.65
C TYR A 6 -15.07 -3.07 -1.96
N THR A 7 -15.89 -3.93 -2.58
CA THR A 7 -15.56 -4.51 -3.90
C THR A 7 -15.42 -3.46 -5.00
N MET A 8 -16.19 -2.36 -4.94
CA MET A 8 -16.12 -1.29 -5.94
C MET A 8 -14.81 -0.49 -5.84
N CYS A 9 -14.29 -0.28 -4.63
CA CYS A 9 -12.97 0.35 -4.41
C CYS A 9 -11.81 -0.54 -4.88
N LEU A 10 -11.96 -1.87 -4.87
CA LEU A 10 -10.94 -2.81 -5.37
C LEU A 10 -11.07 -3.12 -6.87
N GLY A 11 -12.02 -2.49 -7.56
CA GLY A 11 -12.25 -2.72 -8.98
C GLY A 11 -11.10 -2.19 -9.86
N PRO A 12 -10.91 -2.76 -11.06
CA PRO A 12 -9.88 -2.32 -12.01
C PRO A 12 -10.09 -0.89 -12.50
N ASP A 13 -11.29 -0.33 -12.33
CA ASP A 13 -11.64 1.03 -12.73
C ASP A 13 -11.42 2.08 -11.63
N ASN A 14 -10.76 1.74 -10.51
CA ASN A 14 -10.50 2.69 -9.43
C ASN A 14 -9.64 3.87 -9.95
N PRO A 15 -10.11 5.14 -9.85
CA PRO A 15 -9.36 6.30 -10.32
C PRO A 15 -7.95 6.47 -9.72
N ALA A 16 -7.69 5.86 -8.55
CA ALA A 16 -6.36 5.84 -7.94
C ALA A 16 -5.34 5.07 -8.77
N LEU A 17 -5.74 4.03 -9.50
CA LEU A 17 -4.83 3.23 -10.34
C LEU A 17 -4.20 4.07 -11.45
N LYS A 18 -4.97 4.99 -12.05
CA LYS A 18 -4.43 5.96 -13.04
C LYS A 18 -3.41 6.92 -12.43
N LYS A 19 -3.62 7.33 -11.18
CA LYS A 19 -2.64 8.16 -10.46
C LYS A 19 -1.37 7.36 -10.20
N TYR A 20 -1.48 6.10 -9.78
CA TYR A 20 -0.32 5.23 -9.56
C TYR A 20 0.44 4.93 -10.85
N ALA A 21 -0.25 4.65 -11.97
CA ALA A 21 0.38 4.54 -13.29
C ALA A 21 1.20 5.79 -13.62
N ARG A 22 0.63 6.99 -13.41
CA ARG A 22 1.33 8.25 -13.67
C ARG A 22 2.56 8.44 -12.77
N VAL A 23 2.48 8.04 -11.49
CA VAL A 23 3.63 8.07 -10.58
C VAL A 23 4.71 7.09 -11.03
N GLY A 24 4.32 5.89 -11.49
CA GLY A 24 5.24 4.88 -12.05
C GLY A 24 6.08 5.43 -13.19
N GLU A 25 5.46 6.06 -14.20
CA GLU A 25 6.19 6.70 -15.30
C GLU A 25 7.14 7.80 -14.81
N ILE A 26 6.68 8.66 -13.89
CA ILE A 26 7.49 9.79 -13.37
C ILE A 26 8.72 9.27 -12.63
N LEU A 27 8.56 8.27 -11.76
CA LEU A 27 9.65 7.73 -10.95
C LEU A 27 10.57 6.81 -11.75
N ALA A 28 10.05 6.08 -12.74
CA ALA A 28 10.85 5.28 -13.66
C ALA A 28 11.65 6.17 -14.65
N GLY A 29 11.17 7.39 -14.90
CA GLY A 29 11.78 8.31 -15.87
C GLY A 29 11.55 7.89 -17.33
N GLU A 30 10.59 7.01 -17.58
CA GLU A 30 10.26 6.49 -18.89
C GLU A 30 8.74 6.40 -19.10
N ARG A 31 8.34 6.32 -20.37
CA ARG A 31 6.95 6.08 -20.77
C ARG A 31 6.79 4.58 -20.99
N LEU A 32 5.78 4.00 -20.34
CA LEU A 32 5.48 2.57 -20.41
C LEU A 32 4.34 2.31 -21.39
N ALA A 33 4.16 1.05 -21.80
CA ALA A 33 3.26 0.70 -22.89
C ALA A 33 1.78 0.92 -22.52
N ASP A 34 1.41 0.63 -21.27
CA ASP A 34 0.06 0.83 -20.75
C ASP A 34 0.00 1.14 -19.25
N GLU A 35 -1.20 1.39 -18.73
CA GLU A 35 -1.42 1.73 -17.32
C GLU A 35 -1.06 0.57 -16.37
N GLN A 36 -1.21 -0.69 -16.81
CA GLN A 36 -0.92 -1.86 -15.98
C GLN A 36 0.60 -2.01 -15.81
N GLU A 37 1.35 -1.94 -16.91
CA GLU A 37 2.82 -1.97 -16.87
C GLU A 37 3.37 -0.82 -16.01
N ALA A 38 2.75 0.37 -16.08
CA ALA A 38 3.12 1.51 -15.24
C ALA A 38 2.83 1.31 -13.75
N GLN A 39 1.76 0.62 -13.39
CA GLN A 39 1.46 0.26 -12.01
C GLN A 39 2.44 -0.79 -11.49
N ASP A 40 2.71 -1.84 -12.28
CA ASP A 40 3.64 -2.91 -11.92
C ASP A 40 5.06 -2.35 -11.75
N ARG A 41 5.49 -1.48 -12.67
CA ARG A 41 6.80 -0.82 -12.57
C ARG A 41 6.94 0.02 -11.31
N LEU A 42 5.87 0.69 -10.87
CA LEU A 42 5.88 1.45 -9.62
C LEU A 42 6.12 0.54 -8.41
N VAL A 43 5.44 -0.62 -8.35
CA VAL A 43 5.62 -1.59 -7.27
C VAL A 43 7.05 -2.11 -7.26
N ASP A 44 7.56 -2.52 -8.42
CA ASP A 44 8.94 -3.00 -8.56
C ASP A 44 9.98 -1.96 -8.13
N LEU A 45 9.77 -0.68 -8.48
CA LEU A 45 10.65 0.42 -8.06
C LEU A 45 10.68 0.59 -6.54
N LEU A 46 9.50 0.54 -5.90
CA LEU A 46 9.40 0.69 -4.45
C LEU A 46 10.05 -0.48 -3.71
N ASP A 47 9.92 -1.70 -4.23
CA ASP A 47 10.59 -2.89 -3.68
C ASP A 47 12.12 -2.83 -3.90
N GLU A 48 12.57 -2.39 -5.07
CA GLU A 48 13.98 -2.17 -5.38
C GLU A 48 14.58 -1.13 -4.42
N TRP A 49 13.92 0.02 -4.23
CA TRP A 49 14.39 1.06 -3.33
C TRP A 49 14.37 0.64 -1.87
N THR A 50 13.34 -0.08 -1.44
CA THR A 50 13.27 -0.63 -0.08
C THR A 50 14.48 -1.53 0.20
N SER A 51 14.85 -2.36 -0.77
CA SER A 51 16.02 -3.24 -0.70
C SER A 51 17.34 -2.46 -0.74
N ARG A 52 17.50 -1.54 -1.69
CA ARG A 52 18.72 -0.74 -1.89
C ARG A 52 19.03 0.20 -0.72
N LEU A 53 17.98 0.79 -0.14
CA LEU A 53 18.11 1.68 1.02
C LEU A 53 18.23 0.91 2.34
N ASN A 54 18.11 -0.43 2.30
CA ASN A 54 18.13 -1.29 3.46
C ASN A 54 17.21 -0.76 4.58
N LEU A 55 15.95 -0.46 4.22
CA LEU A 55 15.01 0.13 5.18
C LEU A 55 14.80 -0.87 6.34
N PRO A 56 15.02 -0.47 7.61
CA PRO A 56 14.86 -1.37 8.75
C PRO A 56 13.43 -1.90 8.86
N ARG A 57 13.30 -3.14 9.34
CA ARG A 57 11.98 -3.72 9.67
C ARG A 57 11.43 -3.09 10.94
N LEU A 58 10.13 -3.23 11.18
CA LEU A 58 9.48 -2.65 12.36
C LEU A 58 10.06 -3.23 13.67
N SER A 59 10.53 -4.48 13.64
CA SER A 59 11.19 -5.13 14.78
C SER A 59 12.44 -4.39 15.25
N GLU A 60 13.18 -3.75 14.33
CA GLU A 60 14.38 -2.97 14.69
C GLU A 60 14.04 -1.69 15.44
N TYR A 61 12.81 -1.20 15.31
CA TYR A 61 12.27 -0.09 16.10
C TYR A 61 11.57 -0.57 17.39
N GLY A 62 11.68 -1.85 17.74
CA GLY A 62 11.09 -2.43 18.95
C GLY A 62 9.62 -2.81 18.82
N VAL A 63 9.06 -2.82 17.60
CA VAL A 63 7.69 -3.30 17.37
C VAL A 63 7.66 -4.82 17.40
N SER A 64 6.71 -5.38 18.13
CA SER A 64 6.52 -6.83 18.22
C SER A 64 5.10 -7.23 17.80
N GLU A 65 4.84 -8.53 17.70
CA GLU A 65 3.47 -9.04 17.46
C GLU A 65 2.45 -8.53 18.49
N ARG A 66 2.89 -8.24 19.71
CA ARG A 66 2.04 -7.72 20.80
C ARG A 66 1.56 -6.30 20.54
N ASP A 67 2.25 -5.54 19.68
CA ASP A 67 1.89 -4.17 19.32
C ASP A 67 0.90 -4.10 18.15
N VAL A 68 0.72 -5.19 17.41
CA VAL A 68 -0.04 -5.18 16.15
C VAL A 68 -1.48 -4.75 16.37
N ASP A 69 -2.15 -5.26 17.40
CA ASP A 69 -3.54 -4.91 17.70
C ASP A 69 -3.70 -3.41 18.01
N ARG A 70 -2.73 -2.84 18.74
CA ARG A 70 -2.70 -1.40 19.06
C ARG A 70 -2.46 -0.55 17.80
N ILE A 71 -1.58 -1.00 16.91
CA ILE A 71 -1.28 -0.32 15.64
C ILE A 71 -2.52 -0.33 14.75
N VAL A 72 -3.16 -1.49 14.56
CA VAL A 72 -4.38 -1.64 13.75
C VAL A 72 -5.49 -0.72 14.26
N ALA A 73 -5.71 -0.66 15.58
CA ALA A 73 -6.69 0.24 16.17
C ALA A 73 -6.37 1.73 15.90
N GLY A 74 -5.08 2.11 15.94
CA GLY A 74 -4.62 3.47 15.64
C GLY A 74 -4.68 3.85 14.16
N SER A 75 -4.59 2.87 13.24
CA SER A 75 -4.62 3.09 11.79
C SER A 75 -5.99 3.57 11.28
N ARG A 76 -7.07 3.39 12.04
CA ARG A 76 -8.43 3.80 11.64
C ARG A 76 -8.68 5.31 11.65
N GLY A 77 -7.78 6.10 12.23
CA GLY A 77 -7.86 7.56 12.20
C GLY A 77 -7.48 8.15 10.83
N SER A 78 -6.68 9.22 10.85
CA SER A 78 -6.26 10.02 9.68
C SER A 78 -5.78 9.21 8.45
N SER A 79 -5.20 8.02 8.64
CA SER A 79 -4.70 7.19 7.54
C SER A 79 -5.81 6.60 6.66
N MET A 80 -7.01 6.34 7.19
CA MET A 80 -8.13 5.78 6.42
C MET A 80 -9.02 6.85 5.77
N GLU A 81 -8.88 8.12 6.14
CA GLU A 81 -9.62 9.23 5.51
C GLU A 81 -9.10 9.54 4.09
N THR A 82 -7.86 9.15 3.79
CA THR A 82 -7.17 9.51 2.55
C THR A 82 -6.76 8.31 1.69
N ASN A 83 -6.81 7.09 2.23
CA ASN A 83 -6.50 5.87 1.48
C ASN A 83 -7.59 5.61 0.43
N PRO A 84 -7.25 5.40 -0.85
CA PRO A 84 -8.22 5.24 -1.94
C PRO A 84 -9.04 3.94 -1.84
N ILE A 85 -8.66 3.03 -0.94
CA ILE A 85 -9.40 1.83 -0.60
C ILE A 85 -9.64 1.78 0.91
N LEU A 86 -10.79 1.26 1.32
CA LEU A 86 -11.02 0.94 2.72
C LEU A 86 -10.30 -0.37 3.03
N LEU A 87 -9.44 -0.39 4.05
CA LEU A 87 -8.82 -1.63 4.53
C LEU A 87 -9.56 -2.13 5.77
N GLU A 88 -9.83 -3.44 5.81
CA GLU A 88 -10.30 -4.12 7.00
C GLU A 88 -9.14 -4.34 8.00
N ASP A 89 -9.46 -4.51 9.28
CA ASP A 89 -8.43 -4.70 10.34
C ASP A 89 -7.53 -5.89 10.07
N ARG A 90 -8.07 -6.95 9.45
CA ARG A 90 -7.29 -8.13 9.06
C ARG A 90 -6.22 -7.79 8.01
N GLU A 91 -6.52 -6.89 7.09
CA GLU A 91 -5.62 -6.54 6.00
C GLU A 91 -4.52 -5.60 6.49
N ILE A 92 -4.88 -4.66 7.37
CA ILE A 92 -3.91 -3.81 8.05
C ILE A 92 -2.98 -4.67 8.91
N ARG A 93 -3.54 -5.64 9.65
CA ARG A 93 -2.74 -6.63 10.41
C ARG A 93 -1.75 -7.33 9.49
N ASP A 94 -2.20 -7.87 8.37
CA ASP A 94 -1.33 -8.62 7.45
C ASP A 94 -0.20 -7.75 6.90
N ILE A 95 -0.47 -6.48 6.56
CA ILE A 95 0.55 -5.53 6.12
C ILE A 95 1.60 -5.29 7.21
N VAL A 96 1.16 -5.03 8.45
CA VAL A 96 2.05 -4.79 9.58
C VAL A 96 2.90 -6.01 9.89
N VAL A 97 2.30 -7.20 9.94
CA VAL A 97 2.99 -8.46 10.23
C VAL A 97 4.05 -8.78 9.17
N ARG A 98 3.79 -8.53 7.89
CA ARG A 98 4.80 -8.68 6.83
C ARG A 98 6.02 -7.78 7.02
N ARG A 99 5.89 -6.70 7.81
CA ARG A 99 6.96 -5.74 8.08
C ARG A 99 7.58 -5.87 9.47
N LEU A 100 7.15 -6.82 10.30
CA LEU A 100 7.87 -7.25 11.52
C LEU A 100 9.09 -8.07 11.11
#